data_AF-A0A920THY2-F1
#
_entry.id   AF-A0A920THY2-F1
#
_cell.length_a   1.000
_cell.length_b   1.000
_cell.length_c   1.000
_cell.angle_alpha   90.00
_cell.angle_beta   90.00
_cell.angle_gamma   90.00
#
_symmetry.space_group_name_H-M   'P 1'
#
loop_
_entity.id
_entity.type
_entity.pdbx_description
1 polymer ?
#
loop_
_entity_poly.entity_id
_entity_poly.type
_entity_poly.pdbx_seq_one_letter_code
_entity_poly.pdbx_strand_id
1 'polypeptide(L)'
;MVLLTRLVKTKKNIAMAETIERVSQNGIQEFYEGFVAENTEKYMIANGGPMRAKDFSLYKPIMRTPITGSFNQYSYITAAPPSSGGIALYQLLTLFQDMDLAGSGHNTVETIDKMSRVLKHVYVARDLIADPDYETIDSKKYTSDQFINSMQEQVDSSMGSSGGDGSQTSHFSVV
;
A
#
# COMPACT_ATOMS: atom_id res chain seq x y z
N MET A 1 10.18 13.77 37.90
CA MET A 1 8.90 14.51 37.76
C MET A 1 8.95 15.49 36.56
N VAL A 2 9.37 15.04 35.36
CA VAL A 2 9.52 15.89 34.15
C VAL A 2 8.84 15.26 32.91
N LEU A 3 8.41 13.99 32.98
CA LEU A 3 7.79 13.29 31.84
C LEU A 3 6.27 13.48 31.70
N LEU A 4 5.55 13.89 32.76
CA LEU A 4 4.08 13.98 32.75
C LEU A 4 3.55 15.29 32.15
N THR A 5 4.36 16.36 32.09
CA THR A 5 3.90 17.69 31.65
C THR A 5 3.71 17.82 30.13
N ARG A 6 4.18 16.85 29.32
CA ARG A 6 4.04 16.88 27.85
C ARG A 6 2.71 16.35 27.33
N LEU A 7 1.90 15.70 28.16
CA LEU A 7 0.66 15.03 27.73
C LEU A 7 -0.56 15.95 27.65
N VAL A 8 -0.51 17.17 28.19
CA VAL A 8 -1.68 18.08 28.30
C VAL A 8 -1.46 19.40 27.54
N LYS A 9 -0.66 19.39 26.47
CA LYS A 9 -0.48 20.59 25.64
C LYS A 9 -1.51 20.60 24.51
N THR A 10 -2.42 21.57 24.52
CA THR A 10 -3.29 21.84 23.37
C THR A 10 -2.45 22.11 22.14
N LYS A 11 -2.60 21.29 21.09
CA LYS A 11 -2.01 21.55 19.78
C LYS A 11 -3.01 22.34 18.94
N LYS A 12 -2.62 23.53 18.51
CA LYS A 12 -3.37 24.34 17.54
C LYS A 12 -2.58 24.36 16.24
N ASN A 13 -3.26 24.10 15.13
CA ASN A 13 -2.69 24.25 13.79
C ASN A 13 -3.60 25.17 12.98
N ILE A 14 -3.38 26.48 13.13
CA ILE A 14 -4.23 27.52 12.52
C ILE A 14 -4.13 27.47 10.99
N ALA A 15 -2.93 27.27 10.44
CA ALA A 15 -2.73 27.13 8.99
C ALA A 15 -3.51 25.93 8.39
N MET A 16 -3.56 24.81 9.11
CA MET A 16 -4.38 23.66 8.69
C MET A 16 -5.88 23.98 8.80
N ALA A 17 -6.31 24.68 9.86
CA ALA A 17 -7.70 25.07 10.01
C ALA A 17 -8.15 26.00 8.87
N GLU A 18 -7.34 27.00 8.51
CA GLU A 18 -7.58 27.89 7.36
C GLU A 18 -7.65 27.10 6.05
N THR A 19 -6.75 26.15 5.84
CA THR A 19 -6.78 25.28 4.65
C THR A 19 -8.09 24.49 4.56
N ILE A 20 -8.49 23.83 5.66
CA ILE A 20 -9.72 23.04 5.71
C ILE A 20 -10.95 23.94 5.50
N GLU A 21 -10.98 25.12 6.11
CA GLU A 21 -12.07 26.09 5.97
C GLU A 21 -12.24 26.54 4.52
N ARG A 22 -11.14 26.90 3.84
CA ARG A 22 -11.18 27.30 2.43
C ARG A 22 -11.66 26.17 1.52
N VAL A 23 -11.15 24.94 1.70
CA VAL A 23 -11.62 23.77 0.94
C VAL A 23 -13.10 23.49 1.20
N SER A 24 -13.56 23.66 2.44
CA SER A 24 -14.98 23.50 2.79
C SER A 24 -15.89 24.54 2.12
N GLN A 25 -15.41 25.78 1.93
CA GLN A 25 -16.20 26.87 1.35
C GLN A 25 -16.20 26.85 -0.19
N ASN A 26 -15.06 26.50 -0.79
CA ASN A 26 -14.81 26.66 -2.23
C ASN A 26 -14.75 25.33 -2.99
N GLY A 27 -14.81 24.20 -2.29
CA GLY A 27 -14.68 22.86 -2.87
C GLY A 27 -13.23 22.42 -3.02
N ILE A 28 -13.04 21.20 -3.54
CA ILE A 28 -11.72 20.55 -3.63
C ILE A 28 -10.77 21.27 -4.60
N GLN A 29 -11.29 22.02 -5.56
CA GLN A 29 -10.48 22.83 -6.49
C GLN A 29 -9.64 23.87 -5.76
N GLU A 30 -10.08 24.38 -4.60
CA GLU A 30 -9.27 25.29 -3.78
C GLU A 30 -7.93 24.67 -3.33
N PHE A 31 -7.90 23.35 -3.16
CA PHE A 31 -6.67 22.62 -2.85
C PHE A 31 -5.76 22.48 -4.07
N TYR A 32 -6.33 22.10 -5.23
CA TYR A 32 -5.55 21.75 -6.42
C TYR A 32 -5.21 22.93 -7.34
N GLU A 33 -5.97 24.01 -7.28
CA GLU A 33 -5.84 25.17 -8.18
C GLU A 33 -5.73 26.49 -7.41
N GLY A 34 -6.03 26.50 -6.10
CA GLY A 34 -6.09 27.70 -5.27
C GLY A 34 -4.92 27.84 -4.30
N PHE A 35 -5.25 28.26 -3.08
CA PHE A 35 -4.27 28.70 -2.08
C PHE A 35 -3.17 27.67 -1.78
N VAL A 36 -3.52 26.38 -1.71
CA VAL A 36 -2.54 25.33 -1.36
C VAL A 36 -1.52 25.13 -2.49
N ALA A 37 -1.98 25.07 -3.75
CA ALA A 37 -1.10 24.90 -4.90
C ALA A 37 -0.12 26.06 -5.05
N GLU A 38 -0.60 27.31 -4.94
CA GLU A 38 0.24 28.52 -5.04
C GLU A 38 1.28 28.61 -3.91
N ASN A 39 0.87 28.35 -2.67
CA ASN A 39 1.81 28.42 -1.53
C ASN A 39 2.82 27.29 -1.57
N THR A 40 2.41 26.09 -2.01
CA THR A 40 3.35 24.97 -2.18
C THR A 40 4.38 25.29 -3.26
N GLU A 41 3.98 25.85 -4.39
CA GLU A 41 4.90 26.27 -5.44
C GLU A 41 5.91 27.32 -4.92
N LYS A 42 5.43 28.37 -4.25
CA LYS A 42 6.31 29.40 -3.65
C LYS A 42 7.33 28.78 -2.70
N TYR A 43 6.88 27.88 -1.82
CA TYR A 43 7.76 27.18 -0.89
C TYR A 43 8.77 26.29 -1.62
N MET A 44 8.32 25.52 -2.60
CA MET A 44 9.18 24.62 -3.38
C MET A 44 10.23 25.41 -4.15
N ILE A 45 9.87 26.48 -4.86
CA ILE A 45 10.83 27.36 -5.55
C ILE A 45 11.86 27.92 -4.58
N ALA A 46 11.42 28.44 -3.42
CA ALA A 46 12.31 29.01 -2.42
C ALA A 46 13.30 27.98 -1.82
N ASN A 47 12.95 26.69 -1.84
CA ASN A 47 13.75 25.61 -1.25
C ASN A 47 14.35 24.65 -2.29
N GLY A 48 14.35 25.01 -3.58
CA GLY A 48 14.94 24.18 -4.65
C GLY A 48 14.13 22.92 -5.00
N GLY A 49 12.86 22.85 -4.61
CA GLY A 49 11.94 21.77 -4.93
C GLY A 49 11.36 21.85 -6.36
N PRO A 50 11.00 20.70 -6.97
CA PRO A 50 10.56 20.64 -8.36
C PRO A 50 9.07 20.95 -8.57
N MET A 51 8.26 20.81 -7.53
CA MET A 51 6.80 20.87 -7.63
C MET A 51 6.29 22.30 -7.92
N ARG A 52 5.33 22.41 -8.83
CA ARG A 52 4.70 23.63 -9.31
C ARG A 52 3.19 23.58 -9.14
N ALA A 53 2.52 24.73 -9.15
CA ALA A 53 1.07 24.80 -9.02
C ALA A 53 0.37 24.03 -10.15
N LYS A 54 0.99 24.00 -11.33
CA LYS A 54 0.53 23.20 -12.47
C LYS A 54 0.47 21.70 -12.16
N ASP A 55 1.40 21.15 -11.37
CA ASP A 55 1.40 19.73 -11.03
C ASP A 55 0.16 19.33 -10.22
N PHE A 56 -0.31 20.24 -9.34
CA PHE A 56 -1.55 20.05 -8.59
C PHE A 56 -2.77 20.03 -9.52
N SER A 57 -2.88 20.98 -10.46
CA SER A 57 -4.00 21.04 -11.41
C SER A 57 -4.06 19.84 -12.36
N LEU A 58 -2.93 19.18 -12.60
CA LEU A 58 -2.84 18.00 -13.45
C LEU A 58 -3.19 16.71 -12.68
N TYR A 59 -3.11 16.73 -11.35
CA TYR A 59 -3.40 15.57 -10.53
C TYR A 59 -4.88 15.19 -10.61
N LYS A 60 -5.15 13.92 -10.86
CA LYS A 60 -6.49 13.33 -10.76
C LYS A 60 -6.40 11.95 -10.12
N PRO A 61 -7.29 11.60 -9.17
CA PRO A 61 -7.38 10.24 -8.68
C PRO A 61 -7.87 9.32 -9.80
N ILE A 62 -7.30 8.12 -9.86
CA ILE A 62 -7.67 7.10 -10.84
C ILE A 62 -8.43 6.00 -10.11
N MET A 63 -9.68 5.76 -10.54
CA MET A 63 -10.47 4.64 -10.07
C MET A 63 -10.01 3.37 -10.78
N ARG A 64 -9.68 2.33 -10.02
CA ARG A 64 -9.21 1.05 -10.53
C ARG A 64 -10.11 -0.08 -10.06
N THR A 65 -10.33 -1.07 -10.93
CA THR A 65 -10.98 -2.33 -10.55
C THR A 65 -10.11 -3.01 -9.49
N PRO A 66 -10.67 -3.35 -8.31
CA PRO A 66 -9.89 -3.99 -7.26
C PRO A 66 -9.52 -5.43 -7.65
N ILE A 67 -8.55 -5.98 -6.94
CA ILE A 67 -8.25 -7.41 -7.02
C ILE A 67 -9.24 -8.13 -6.13
N THR A 68 -9.82 -9.21 -6.64
CA THR A 68 -10.76 -10.05 -5.91
C THR A 68 -10.26 -11.48 -5.89
N GLY A 69 -10.48 -12.18 -4.79
CA GLY A 69 -10.17 -13.60 -4.69
C GLY A 69 -11.07 -14.30 -3.69
N SER A 70 -10.83 -15.59 -3.52
CA SER A 70 -11.49 -16.40 -2.50
C SER A 70 -10.44 -17.10 -1.65
N PHE A 71 -10.75 -17.34 -0.38
CA PHE A 71 -9.95 -18.12 0.54
C PHE A 71 -10.88 -18.92 1.44
N ASN A 72 -10.83 -20.25 1.30
CA ASN A 72 -11.83 -21.17 1.84
C ASN A 72 -13.25 -20.74 1.43
N GLN A 73 -14.17 -20.58 2.38
CA GLN A 73 -15.54 -20.13 2.15
C GLN A 73 -15.72 -18.61 2.00
N TYR A 74 -14.65 -17.82 2.09
CA TYR A 74 -14.74 -16.36 2.08
C TYR A 74 -14.28 -15.77 0.76
N SER A 75 -14.97 -14.74 0.30
CA SER A 75 -14.49 -13.85 -0.76
C SER A 75 -13.85 -12.61 -0.16
N TYR A 76 -12.80 -12.09 -0.80
CA TYR A 76 -12.12 -10.88 -0.37
C TYR A 76 -11.87 -9.94 -1.55
N ILE A 77 -11.73 -8.65 -1.21
CA ILE A 77 -11.42 -7.56 -2.13
C ILE A 77 -10.18 -6.85 -1.60
N THR A 78 -9.21 -6.58 -2.46
CA THR A 78 -7.94 -5.94 -2.09
C THR A 78 -7.45 -4.95 -3.17
N ALA A 79 -6.44 -4.15 -2.83
CA ALA A 79 -5.98 -3.05 -3.66
C ALA A 79 -5.36 -3.52 -4.98
N ALA A 80 -5.62 -2.79 -6.07
CA ALA A 80 -4.90 -2.98 -7.33
C ALA A 80 -3.57 -2.20 -7.35
N PRO A 81 -2.66 -2.48 -8.31
CA PRO A 81 -1.51 -1.61 -8.58
C PRO A 81 -1.95 -0.14 -8.75
N PRO A 82 -1.18 0.84 -8.26
CA PRO A 82 0.24 0.77 -7.90
C PRO A 82 0.54 0.13 -6.53
N SER A 83 -0.47 -0.27 -5.75
CA SER A 83 -0.22 -1.08 -4.56
C SER A 83 0.23 -2.48 -4.95
N SER A 84 1.40 -2.91 -4.47
CA SER A 84 1.86 -4.29 -4.60
C SER A 84 1.24 -5.23 -3.56
N GLY A 85 0.66 -4.69 -2.49
CA GLY A 85 0.12 -5.46 -1.37
C GLY A 85 -1.08 -6.34 -1.75
N GLY A 86 -1.93 -5.91 -2.69
CA GLY A 86 -3.09 -6.70 -3.07
C GLY A 86 -2.76 -7.94 -3.92
N ILE A 87 -1.83 -7.82 -4.88
CA ILE A 87 -1.33 -8.98 -5.63
C ILE A 87 -0.59 -9.94 -4.68
N ALA A 88 0.26 -9.40 -3.79
CA ALA A 88 0.98 -10.22 -2.81
C ALA A 88 0.02 -10.98 -1.88
N LEU A 89 -1.05 -10.32 -1.40
CA LEU A 89 -2.08 -10.97 -0.60
C LEU A 89 -2.80 -12.08 -1.38
N TYR A 90 -3.12 -11.83 -2.66
CA TYR A 90 -3.74 -12.84 -3.52
C TYR A 90 -2.84 -14.07 -3.65
N GLN A 91 -1.57 -13.87 -4.02
CA GLN A 91 -0.60 -14.96 -4.17
C GLN A 91 -0.44 -15.76 -2.87
N LEU A 92 -0.29 -15.07 -1.74
CA LEU A 92 -0.12 -15.69 -0.44
C LEU A 92 -1.33 -16.54 -0.04
N LEU A 93 -2.54 -16.01 -0.18
CA LEU A 93 -3.76 -16.75 0.17
C LEU A 93 -3.98 -17.94 -0.76
N THR A 94 -3.70 -17.82 -2.05
CA THR A 94 -3.81 -18.94 -2.98
C THR A 94 -2.79 -20.04 -2.63
N LEU A 95 -1.53 -19.70 -2.37
CA LEU A 95 -0.51 -20.67 -1.98
C LEU A 95 -0.81 -21.35 -0.63
N PHE A 96 -1.45 -20.64 0.29
CA PHE A 96 -1.87 -21.20 1.58
C PHE A 96 -3.05 -22.17 1.49
N GLN A 97 -3.88 -22.12 0.44
CA GLN A 97 -5.00 -23.05 0.30
C GLN A 97 -4.54 -24.51 0.19
N ASP A 98 -3.37 -24.73 -0.41
CA ASP A 98 -2.82 -26.07 -0.61
C ASP A 98 -2.01 -26.58 0.60
N MET A 99 -1.95 -25.82 1.69
CA MET A 99 -1.19 -26.15 2.90
C MET A 99 -2.10 -26.47 4.07
N ASP A 100 -1.79 -27.54 4.81
CA ASP A 100 -2.44 -27.82 6.11
C ASP A 100 -1.88 -26.92 7.22
N LEU A 101 -2.25 -25.64 7.19
CA LEU A 101 -1.86 -24.67 8.24
C LEU A 101 -2.64 -24.89 9.54
N ALA A 102 -3.87 -25.38 9.45
CA ALA A 102 -4.72 -25.63 10.61
C ALA A 102 -4.19 -26.83 11.43
N GLY A 103 -3.85 -27.94 10.77
CA GLY A 103 -3.27 -29.13 11.39
C GLY A 103 -1.88 -28.90 11.96
N SER A 104 -1.08 -28.01 11.36
CA SER A 104 0.24 -27.61 11.91
C SER A 104 0.15 -26.77 13.19
N GLY A 105 -1.00 -26.17 13.50
CA GLY A 105 -1.25 -25.42 14.74
C GLY A 105 -0.73 -23.96 14.74
N HIS A 106 -1.42 -23.07 15.45
CA HIS A 106 -1.07 -21.64 15.47
C HIS A 106 0.29 -21.39 16.16
N ASN A 107 1.15 -20.59 15.52
CA ASN A 107 2.48 -20.19 16.01
C ASN A 107 3.43 -21.35 16.35
N THR A 108 3.23 -22.53 15.76
CA THR A 108 4.21 -23.62 15.85
C THR A 108 5.38 -23.38 14.90
N VAL A 109 6.50 -24.05 15.14
CA VAL A 109 7.67 -24.00 14.24
C VAL A 109 7.29 -24.43 12.82
N GLU A 110 6.47 -25.48 12.69
CA GLU A 110 6.02 -25.99 11.40
C GLU A 110 5.19 -24.96 10.62
N THR A 111 4.21 -24.32 11.28
CA THR A 111 3.39 -23.28 10.66
C THR A 111 4.23 -22.07 10.26
N ILE A 112 5.12 -21.62 11.13
CA ILE A 112 6.00 -20.48 10.86
C ILE A 112 6.96 -20.79 9.70
N ASP A 113 7.53 -21.99 9.64
CA ASP A 113 8.41 -22.42 8.53
C ASP A 113 7.65 -22.43 7.20
N LYS A 114 6.48 -23.09 7.15
CA LYS A 114 5.62 -23.11 5.95
C LYS A 114 5.27 -21.70 5.48
N MET A 115 4.78 -20.84 6.38
CA MET A 115 4.43 -19.46 6.06
C MET A 115 5.63 -18.64 5.60
N SER A 116 6.80 -18.80 6.25
CA SER A 116 8.01 -18.04 5.92
C SER A 116 8.54 -18.37 4.53
N ARG A 117 8.48 -19.65 4.11
CA ARG A 117 8.85 -20.07 2.76
C ARG A 117 7.96 -19.41 1.71
N VAL A 118 6.64 -19.46 1.89
CA VAL A 118 5.70 -18.78 0.97
C VAL A 118 5.94 -17.27 0.92
N LEU A 119 5.99 -16.62 2.08
CA LEU A 119 6.21 -15.17 2.19
C LEU A 119 7.45 -14.74 1.41
N LYS A 120 8.54 -15.49 1.53
CA LYS A 120 9.78 -15.19 0.82
C LYS A 120 9.61 -15.14 -0.70
N HIS A 121 8.90 -16.09 -1.31
CA HIS A 121 8.66 -16.09 -2.75
C HIS A 121 7.68 -14.98 -3.17
N VAL A 122 6.63 -14.76 -2.37
CA VAL A 122 5.67 -13.68 -2.60
C VAL A 122 6.36 -12.32 -2.57
N TYR A 123 7.27 -12.08 -1.63
CA TYR A 123 7.99 -10.81 -1.55
C TYR A 123 8.98 -10.61 -2.69
N VAL A 124 9.60 -11.68 -3.23
CA VAL A 124 10.39 -11.58 -4.46
C VAL A 124 9.50 -11.22 -5.67
N ALA A 125 8.33 -11.84 -5.80
CA ALA A 125 7.38 -11.51 -6.86
C ALA A 125 6.82 -10.07 -6.72
N ARG A 126 6.66 -9.61 -5.48
CA ARG A 126 6.19 -8.26 -5.15
C ARG A 126 7.10 -7.18 -5.73
N ASP A 127 8.42 -7.40 -5.74
CA ASP A 127 9.39 -6.45 -6.29
C ASP A 127 9.26 -6.26 -7.81
N LEU A 128 8.50 -7.13 -8.49
CA LEU A 128 8.17 -7.00 -9.92
C LEU A 128 6.95 -6.11 -10.17
N ILE A 129 6.28 -5.63 -9.13
CA ILE A 129 5.06 -4.82 -9.23
C ILE A 129 5.41 -3.34 -9.06
N ALA A 130 5.04 -2.54 -10.04
CA ALA A 130 5.23 -1.08 -10.06
C ALA A 130 3.89 -0.35 -10.33
N ASP A 131 3.97 0.91 -10.77
CA ASP A 131 2.82 1.67 -11.25
C ASP A 131 2.48 1.29 -12.71
N PRO A 132 1.27 0.72 -12.98
CA PRO A 132 0.89 0.28 -14.31
C PRO A 132 0.72 1.43 -15.33
N ASP A 133 0.66 2.69 -14.89
CA ASP A 133 0.58 3.83 -15.80
C ASP A 133 1.97 4.23 -16.36
N TYR A 134 3.05 3.73 -15.76
CA TYR A 134 4.43 4.05 -16.12
C TYR A 134 5.21 2.82 -16.58
N GLU A 135 4.91 1.65 -16.04
CA GLU A 135 5.56 0.38 -16.38
C GLU A 135 4.54 -0.64 -16.89
N THR A 136 4.93 -1.45 -17.87
CA THR A 136 4.06 -2.50 -18.39
C THR A 136 4.02 -3.68 -17.42
N ILE A 137 3.01 -3.71 -16.56
CA ILE A 137 2.80 -4.77 -15.57
C ILE A 137 1.63 -5.64 -16.01
N ASP A 138 1.91 -6.91 -16.31
CA ASP A 138 0.86 -7.89 -16.50
C ASP A 138 0.34 -8.36 -15.13
N SER A 139 -0.52 -7.55 -14.52
CA SER A 139 -1.12 -7.84 -13.21
C SER A 139 -1.87 -9.18 -13.23
N LYS A 140 -2.46 -9.56 -14.37
CA LYS A 140 -3.19 -10.82 -14.53
C LYS A 140 -2.25 -12.01 -14.56
N LYS A 141 -1.06 -11.88 -15.17
CA LYS A 141 -0.02 -12.90 -15.09
C LYS A 141 0.33 -13.20 -13.64
N TYR A 142 0.55 -12.19 -12.81
CA TYR A 142 0.95 -12.38 -11.41
C TYR A 142 -0.14 -13.00 -10.50
N THR A 143 -1.39 -13.01 -10.96
CA THR A 143 -2.52 -13.69 -10.28
C THR A 143 -3.01 -14.93 -11.04
N SER A 144 -2.32 -15.36 -12.09
CA SER A 144 -2.70 -16.51 -12.90
C SER A 144 -2.29 -17.83 -12.27
N ASP A 145 -3.06 -18.90 -12.50
CA ASP A 145 -2.73 -20.25 -12.03
C ASP A 145 -1.34 -20.69 -12.49
N GLN A 146 -0.96 -20.36 -13.73
CA GLN A 146 0.38 -20.65 -14.25
C GLN A 146 1.49 -20.05 -13.38
N PHE A 147 1.33 -18.78 -12.97
CA PHE A 147 2.32 -18.11 -12.14
C PHE A 147 2.32 -18.68 -10.72
N ILE A 148 1.14 -18.89 -10.14
CA ILE A 148 1.01 -19.49 -8.80
C ILE A 148 1.67 -20.88 -8.76
N ASN A 149 1.39 -21.74 -9.74
CA ASN A 149 1.99 -23.08 -9.84
C ASN A 149 3.52 -22.99 -9.93
N SER A 150 4.05 -22.04 -10.71
CA SER A 150 5.51 -21.83 -10.78
C SER A 150 6.13 -21.39 -9.45
N MET A 151 5.36 -20.69 -8.60
CA MET A 151 5.79 -20.34 -7.24
C MET A 151 5.77 -21.58 -6.33
N GLN A 152 4.73 -22.42 -6.41
CA GLN A 152 4.60 -23.65 -5.61
C GLN A 152 5.80 -24.58 -5.79
N GLU A 153 6.24 -24.78 -7.03
CA GLU A 153 7.42 -25.60 -7.36
C GLU A 153 8.71 -25.05 -6.72
N GLN A 154 8.75 -23.76 -6.40
CA GLN A 154 9.92 -23.10 -5.84
C GLN A 154 9.89 -22.94 -4.32
N VAL A 155 8.75 -23.16 -3.64
CA VAL A 155 8.59 -22.94 -2.19
C VAL A 155 9.62 -23.72 -1.36
N ASP A 156 10.09 -24.87 -1.85
CA ASP A 156 11.11 -25.69 -1.19
C ASP A 156 12.56 -25.27 -1.51
N SER A 157 12.77 -24.28 -2.38
CA SER A 157 14.09 -23.79 -2.78
C SER A 157 14.58 -22.62 -1.92
N SER A 158 15.87 -22.61 -1.58
CA SER A 158 16.46 -21.51 -0.82
C SER A 158 16.78 -20.31 -1.73
N MET A 159 16.03 -19.21 -1.62
CA MET A 159 16.41 -17.92 -2.23
C MET A 159 16.85 -16.86 -1.19
N GLY A 160 17.22 -15.66 -1.61
CA GLY A 160 17.40 -14.50 -0.71
C GLY A 160 16.46 -13.39 -1.16
N SER A 161 15.91 -12.60 -0.24
CA SER A 161 15.11 -11.42 -0.55
C SER A 161 15.65 -10.22 0.21
N SER A 162 15.81 -9.08 -0.48
CA SER A 162 16.15 -7.80 0.14
C SER A 162 15.12 -6.77 -0.29
N GLY A 163 14.36 -6.23 0.66
CA GLY A 163 13.41 -5.15 0.43
C GLY A 163 13.24 -4.32 1.69
N GLY A 164 13.09 -3.01 1.56
CA GLY A 164 12.85 -2.09 2.66
C GLY A 164 11.94 -0.95 2.20
N ASP A 165 10.79 -0.83 2.86
CA ASP A 165 9.82 0.25 2.64
C ASP A 165 9.70 1.13 3.89
N GLY A 166 9.10 2.31 3.73
CA GLY A 166 8.72 3.16 4.85
C GLY A 166 7.64 2.50 5.73
N SER A 167 7.80 2.56 7.05
CA SER A 167 6.86 1.97 8.03
C SER A 167 5.79 2.95 8.54
N GLN A 168 5.70 4.16 7.98
CA GLN A 168 4.89 5.25 8.49
C GLN A 168 3.59 5.44 7.68
N THR A 169 2.58 4.64 7.99
CA THR A 169 1.21 4.80 7.46
C THR A 169 0.18 4.59 8.57
N SER A 170 -1.07 4.95 8.32
CA SER A 170 -2.19 4.73 9.24
C SER A 170 -3.36 4.07 8.51
N HIS A 171 -4.03 3.12 9.15
CA HIS A 171 -5.22 2.45 8.64
C HIS A 171 -6.40 2.72 9.58
N PHE A 172 -7.60 2.91 9.01
CA PHE A 172 -8.84 3.03 9.76
C PHE A 172 -9.95 2.24 9.05
N SER A 173 -10.96 1.81 9.79
CA SER A 173 -12.12 1.08 9.27
C SER A 173 -13.40 1.76 9.76
N VAL A 174 -14.40 1.87 8.89
CA VAL A 174 -15.74 2.40 9.18
C VAL A 174 -16.75 1.38 8.65
N VAL A 175 -17.69 0.95 9.50
CA VAL A 175 -18.75 -0.04 9.18
C VAL A 175 -20.11 0.61 9.34
#